data_AF-A0A662T6L4-F1
#
_entry.id   AF-A0A662T6L4-F1
#
_cell.length_a   1.000
_cell.length_b   1.000
_cell.length_c   1.000
_cell.angle_alpha   90.00
_cell.angle_beta   90.00
_cell.angle_gamma   90.00
#
_symmetry.space_group_name_H-M   'P 1'
#
loop_
_entity.id
_entity.type
_entity.pdbx_description
1 polymer ?
#
loop_
_entity_poly.entity_id
_entity_poly.type
_entity_poly.pdbx_seq_one_letter_code
_entity_poly.pdbx_strand_id
1 'polypeptide(L)'
;MNSSSIFKAVTAASGILALYIEVLYNMSLKTYIESIFIEEYSYLIVSIGLIIIIILHEYKGINLSRYIDLGRILSSITLTVLSYTLLILSNILDTYIIQFKALSLITLTWAILIIVLDRESLRRIYYPMMSLIALTPIPRDVIDPLSNILSLSTAYLTSLLTGASLIIDEASKTYNLVIQDSMGYLRMFNIAPICSGYISVMSITSIAIIILYIALKSNVDVYKKIIYTILILASGLAIVYTGNLIRVSLVILISRYISYETALTFFHYTPSILYSSIATLIVMILAFKYFRFEYQSSKAVYPREPGGASNTLYVVFISSLIIVSIFAYAYPIEAVYYTYTYKYTTMEDLLLNTTNILFGKIGADVKYIVDESALAEALGASIVKRFGIRYNNTFYEG
;
A
#
# COMPACT_ATOMS: atom_id res chain seq x y z
N MET A 1 15.54 33.26 -34.11
CA MET A 1 16.48 32.72 -33.10
C MET A 1 17.18 31.52 -33.69
N ASN A 2 18.51 31.38 -33.49
CA ASN A 2 19.27 30.22 -33.98
C ASN A 2 18.84 28.96 -33.22
N SER A 3 18.74 27.80 -33.88
CA SER A 3 18.34 26.54 -33.21
C SER A 3 19.28 26.19 -32.04
N SER A 4 20.56 26.56 -32.15
CA SER A 4 21.58 26.43 -31.10
C SER A 4 21.24 27.20 -29.82
N SER A 5 20.69 28.42 -29.91
CA SER A 5 20.34 29.20 -28.71
C SER A 5 19.12 28.63 -27.99
N ILE A 6 18.15 28.10 -28.75
CA ILE A 6 16.95 27.46 -28.20
C ILE A 6 17.31 26.16 -27.49
N PHE A 7 18.15 25.32 -28.10
CA PHE A 7 18.60 24.08 -27.49
C PHE A 7 19.35 24.30 -26.16
N LYS A 8 20.24 25.29 -26.10
CA LYS A 8 20.93 25.67 -24.85
C LYS A 8 19.95 26.14 -23.77
N ALA A 9 18.96 26.96 -24.13
CA ALA A 9 17.96 27.45 -23.19
C ALA A 9 17.09 26.31 -22.63
N VAL A 10 16.64 25.38 -23.47
CA VAL A 10 15.85 24.21 -23.04
C VAL A 10 16.68 23.32 -22.12
N THR A 11 17.94 23.04 -22.48
CA THR A 11 18.84 22.20 -21.68
C THR A 11 19.10 22.83 -20.30
N ALA A 12 19.36 24.14 -20.26
CA ALA A 12 19.54 24.87 -19.00
C ALA A 12 18.27 24.86 -18.15
N ALA A 13 17.10 25.09 -18.75
CA ALA A 13 15.81 25.03 -18.05
C ALA A 13 15.53 23.63 -17.48
N SER A 14 15.80 22.56 -18.23
CA SER A 14 15.67 21.19 -17.74
C SER A 14 16.65 20.88 -16.61
N GLY A 15 17.89 21.40 -16.68
CA GLY A 15 18.87 21.25 -15.61
C GLY A 15 18.46 21.97 -14.32
N ILE A 16 17.92 23.19 -14.42
CA ILE A 16 17.39 23.92 -13.28
C ILE A 16 16.19 23.20 -12.66
N LEU A 17 15.28 22.67 -13.50
CA LEU A 17 14.14 21.90 -13.01
C LEU A 17 14.58 20.61 -12.31
N ALA A 18 15.56 19.90 -12.88
CA ALA A 18 16.11 18.69 -12.26
C ALA A 18 16.77 19.00 -10.91
N LEU A 19 17.58 20.06 -10.82
CA LEU A 19 18.17 20.52 -9.56
C LEU A 19 17.10 20.96 -8.55
N TYR A 20 16.04 21.62 -9.00
CA TYR A 20 14.92 22.01 -8.15
C TYR A 20 14.22 20.78 -7.54
N ILE A 21 13.96 19.76 -8.35
CA ILE A 21 13.39 18.48 -7.90
C ILE A 21 14.35 17.78 -6.94
N GLU A 22 15.64 17.73 -7.26
CA GLU A 22 16.66 17.11 -6.42
C GLU A 22 16.78 17.79 -5.06
N VAL A 23 16.83 19.12 -5.02
CA VAL A 23 17.03 19.86 -3.77
C VAL A 23 15.77 19.81 -2.89
N LEU A 24 14.57 19.99 -3.47
CA LEU A 24 13.35 20.14 -2.68
C LEU A 24 12.59 18.83 -2.48
N TYR A 25 12.63 17.91 -3.45
CA TYR A 25 11.79 16.71 -3.45
C TYR A 25 12.55 15.42 -3.16
N ASN A 26 13.90 15.41 -3.12
CA ASN A 26 14.65 14.18 -2.85
C ASN A 26 14.27 13.55 -1.50
N MET A 27 14.16 14.36 -0.45
CA MET A 27 13.72 13.84 0.85
C MET A 27 12.28 13.26 0.77
N SER A 28 11.38 13.95 0.07
CA SER A 28 10.00 13.48 -0.11
C SER A 28 9.92 12.19 -0.91
N LEU A 29 10.70 12.07 -2.00
CA LEU A 29 10.82 10.85 -2.80
C LEU A 29 11.38 9.70 -1.96
N LYS A 30 12.44 9.95 -1.18
CA LYS A 30 13.03 8.95 -0.28
C LYS A 30 12.01 8.47 0.75
N THR A 31 11.36 9.39 1.47
CA THR A 31 10.30 9.06 2.45
C THR A 31 9.18 8.26 1.79
N TYR A 32 8.76 8.65 0.59
CA TYR A 32 7.68 7.97 -0.13
C TYR A 32 8.09 6.55 -0.56
N ILE A 33 9.30 6.38 -1.11
CA ILE A 33 9.85 5.07 -1.49
C ILE A 33 9.96 4.16 -0.26
N GLU A 34 10.53 4.65 0.84
CA GLU A 34 10.63 3.90 2.10
C GLU A 34 9.25 3.49 2.61
N SER A 35 8.27 4.40 2.52
CA SER A 35 6.89 4.14 2.95
C SER A 35 6.25 3.02 2.15
N ILE A 36 6.48 2.96 0.83
CA ILE A 36 5.92 1.91 -0.04
C ILE A 36 6.37 0.50 0.36
N PHE A 37 7.55 0.36 0.97
CA PHE A 37 8.06 -0.92 1.46
C PHE A 37 7.54 -1.32 2.85
N ILE A 38 6.84 -0.41 3.55
CA ILE A 38 6.13 -0.75 4.79
C ILE A 38 4.89 -1.58 4.44
N GLU A 39 4.62 -2.65 5.18
CA GLU A 39 3.50 -3.56 4.92
C GLU A 39 2.16 -2.83 4.77
N GLU A 40 1.91 -1.81 5.59
CA GLU A 40 0.72 -0.95 5.56
C GLU A 40 0.46 -0.26 4.22
N TYR A 41 1.52 0.09 3.49
CA TYR A 41 1.46 0.85 2.24
C TYR A 41 1.95 0.04 1.03
N SER A 42 2.23 -1.25 1.22
CA SER A 42 2.66 -2.18 0.15
C SER A 42 1.73 -2.21 -1.07
N TYR A 43 0.45 -1.90 -0.87
CA TYR A 43 -0.54 -1.76 -1.93
C TYR A 43 -0.19 -0.68 -2.97
N LEU A 44 0.59 0.33 -2.59
CA LEU A 44 1.05 1.39 -3.50
C LEU A 44 1.96 0.85 -4.61
N ILE A 45 2.71 -0.24 -4.38
CA ILE A 45 3.50 -0.92 -5.42
C ILE A 45 2.57 -1.37 -6.55
N VAL A 46 1.45 -2.00 -6.17
CA VAL A 46 0.43 -2.46 -7.11
C VAL A 46 -0.17 -1.27 -7.84
N SER A 47 -0.57 -0.21 -7.12
CA SER A 47 -1.10 1.03 -7.74
C SER A 47 -0.13 1.63 -8.75
N ILE A 48 1.17 1.73 -8.42
CA ILE A 48 2.21 2.24 -9.34
C ILE A 48 2.27 1.38 -10.59
N GLY A 49 2.33 0.05 -10.45
CA GLY A 49 2.35 -0.87 -11.58
C GLY A 49 1.13 -0.71 -12.50
N LEU A 50 -0.07 -0.58 -11.92
CA LEU A 50 -1.31 -0.38 -12.69
C LEU A 50 -1.32 0.97 -13.41
N ILE A 51 -0.88 2.03 -12.75
CA ILE A 51 -0.81 3.36 -13.36
C ILE A 51 0.21 3.39 -14.50
N ILE A 52 1.37 2.74 -14.34
CA ILE A 52 2.35 2.60 -15.42
C ILE A 52 1.72 1.88 -16.61
N ILE A 53 1.00 0.77 -16.38
CA ILE A 53 0.29 0.06 -17.46
C ILE A 53 -0.73 0.97 -18.17
N ILE A 54 -1.51 1.75 -17.40
CA ILE A 54 -2.48 2.71 -17.94
C ILE A 54 -1.77 3.80 -18.78
N ILE A 55 -0.67 4.35 -18.28
CA ILE A 55 0.13 5.37 -18.99
C ILE A 55 0.74 4.78 -20.27
N LEU A 56 1.34 3.58 -20.20
CA LEU A 56 1.91 2.90 -21.37
C LEU A 56 0.84 2.58 -22.42
N HIS A 57 -0.38 2.27 -21.99
CA HIS A 57 -1.50 2.06 -22.90
C HIS A 57 -1.88 3.34 -23.65
N GLU A 58 -1.98 4.47 -22.94
CA GLU A 58 -2.36 5.77 -23.51
C GLU A 58 -1.19 6.48 -24.22
N TYR A 59 0.05 6.01 -24.03
CA TYR A 59 1.25 6.62 -24.63
C TYR A 59 1.19 6.66 -26.17
N LYS A 60 0.47 5.72 -26.79
CA LYS A 60 0.30 5.64 -28.25
C LYS A 60 -0.56 6.80 -28.76
N GLY A 61 0.09 7.89 -29.15
CA GLY A 61 -0.55 9.09 -29.70
C GLY A 61 -0.46 10.31 -28.80
N ILE A 62 0.46 10.30 -27.82
CA ILE A 62 0.86 11.50 -27.09
C ILE A 62 1.80 12.32 -27.97
N ASN A 63 1.45 13.58 -28.19
CA ASN A 63 2.26 14.58 -28.87
C ASN A 63 2.80 15.61 -27.87
N LEU A 64 4.05 16.00 -28.07
CA LEU A 64 4.64 17.13 -27.36
C LEU A 64 4.03 18.42 -27.87
N SER A 65 3.80 19.36 -26.95
CA SER A 65 3.29 20.67 -27.31
C SER A 65 4.31 21.45 -28.13
N ARG A 66 3.85 22.04 -29.23
CA ARG A 66 4.65 22.95 -30.08
C ARG A 66 4.51 24.42 -29.68
N TYR A 67 3.44 24.77 -28.96
CA TYR A 67 3.12 26.14 -28.57
C TYR A 67 2.62 26.15 -27.12
N ILE A 68 3.21 27.02 -26.31
CA ILE A 68 2.80 27.24 -24.93
C ILE A 68 1.93 28.50 -24.92
N ASP A 69 0.64 28.35 -24.61
CA ASP A 69 -0.26 29.48 -24.41
C ASP A 69 -0.15 30.01 -22.97
N LEU A 70 -0.57 31.27 -22.76
CA LEU A 70 -0.55 31.90 -21.44
C LEU A 70 -1.36 31.08 -20.41
N GLY A 71 -2.47 30.48 -20.84
CA GLY A 71 -3.34 29.67 -19.97
C GLY A 71 -2.62 28.44 -19.37
N ARG A 72 -1.80 27.74 -20.16
CA ARG A 72 -1.02 26.59 -19.65
C ARG A 72 0.11 27.02 -18.73
N ILE A 73 0.76 28.17 -19.01
CA ILE A 73 1.77 28.74 -18.11
C ILE A 73 1.13 29.04 -16.74
N LEU A 74 0.01 29.77 -16.74
CA LEU A 74 -0.69 30.12 -15.51
C LEU A 74 -1.16 28.88 -14.74
N SER A 75 -1.73 27.89 -15.44
CA SER A 75 -2.18 26.64 -14.82
C SER A 75 -1.02 25.86 -14.19
N SER A 76 0.12 25.77 -14.89
CA SER A 76 1.30 25.11 -14.35
C SER A 76 1.88 25.86 -13.15
N ILE A 77 1.94 27.19 -13.18
CA ILE A 77 2.42 27.99 -12.04
C ILE A 77 1.52 27.73 -10.83
N THR A 78 0.20 27.77 -10.99
CA THR A 78 -0.75 27.50 -9.91
C THR A 78 -0.54 26.11 -9.31
N LEU A 79 -0.36 25.07 -10.14
CA LEU A 79 -0.10 23.72 -9.66
C LEU A 79 1.26 23.58 -8.99
N THR A 80 2.30 24.25 -9.48
CA THR A 80 3.62 24.29 -8.83
C THR A 80 3.55 24.98 -7.46
N VAL A 81 2.82 26.09 -7.36
CA VAL A 81 2.60 26.80 -6.08
C VAL A 81 1.82 25.91 -5.11
N LEU A 82 0.76 25.24 -5.57
CA LEU A 82 0.00 24.28 -4.76
C LEU A 82 0.90 23.14 -4.28
N SER A 83 1.69 22.56 -5.19
CA SER A 83 2.65 21.50 -4.90
C SER A 83 3.64 21.93 -3.81
N TYR A 84 4.22 23.12 -3.93
CA TYR A 84 5.13 23.68 -2.93
C TYR A 84 4.43 23.95 -1.58
N THR A 85 3.19 24.43 -1.61
CA THR A 85 2.39 24.65 -0.40
C THR A 85 2.14 23.35 0.35
N LEU A 86 1.79 22.28 -0.38
CA LEU A 86 1.62 20.94 0.19
C LEU A 86 2.93 20.41 0.78
N LEU A 87 4.06 20.67 0.12
CA LEU A 87 5.38 20.29 0.64
C LEU A 87 5.69 21.00 1.97
N ILE A 88 5.45 22.31 2.05
CA ILE A 88 5.60 23.07 3.30
C ILE A 88 4.67 22.49 4.37
N LEU A 89 3.41 22.24 4.03
CA LEU A 89 2.43 21.71 4.97
C LEU A 89 2.84 20.34 5.51
N SER A 90 3.48 19.50 4.68
CA SER A 90 4.04 18.21 5.10
C SER A 90 5.15 18.31 6.15
N ASN A 91 5.82 19.46 6.26
CA ASN A 91 6.85 19.69 7.26
C ASN A 91 6.31 20.38 8.52
N ILE A 92 5.06 20.88 8.48
CA ILE A 92 4.40 21.56 9.61
C ILE A 92 3.45 20.62 10.33
N LEU A 93 2.75 19.74 9.60
CA LEU A 93 1.74 18.83 10.15
C LEU A 93 2.26 17.41 10.26
N ASP A 94 2.40 16.92 11.49
CA ASP A 94 2.95 15.59 11.76
C ASP A 94 2.02 14.43 11.37
N THR A 95 0.71 14.65 11.38
CA THR A 95 -0.29 13.57 11.19
C THR A 95 -0.42 13.08 9.74
N TYR A 96 -0.07 13.92 8.75
CA TYR A 96 -0.31 13.62 7.32
C TYR A 96 0.91 13.87 6.42
N ILE A 97 2.11 13.73 6.99
CA ILE A 97 3.38 14.02 6.30
C ILE A 97 3.45 13.31 4.94
N ILE A 98 3.19 12.00 4.91
CA ILE A 98 3.37 11.18 3.71
C ILE A 98 2.30 11.52 2.66
N GLN A 99 1.08 11.81 3.09
CA GLN A 99 -0.03 12.21 2.21
C GLN A 99 0.27 13.52 1.50
N PHE A 100 0.71 14.54 2.25
CA PHE A 100 1.05 15.83 1.68
C PHE A 100 2.28 15.74 0.76
N LYS A 101 3.31 14.96 1.13
CA LYS A 101 4.46 14.70 0.25
C LYS A 101 4.05 14.03 -1.07
N ALA A 102 3.17 13.02 -1.01
CA ALA A 102 2.67 12.34 -2.20
C ALA A 102 1.83 13.27 -3.09
N LEU A 103 0.87 14.00 -2.51
CA LEU A 103 0.04 14.97 -3.25
C LEU A 103 0.88 16.10 -3.86
N SER A 104 1.93 16.53 -3.15
CA SER A 104 2.89 17.50 -3.66
C SER A 104 3.60 16.98 -4.92
N LEU A 105 4.11 15.74 -4.90
CA LEU A 105 4.72 15.11 -6.08
C LEU A 105 3.72 14.92 -7.24
N ILE A 106 2.49 14.52 -6.94
CA ILE A 106 1.42 14.31 -7.94
C ILE A 106 1.08 15.64 -8.64
N THR A 107 0.86 16.70 -7.86
CA THR A 107 0.53 18.04 -8.39
C THR A 107 1.68 18.66 -9.17
N LEU A 108 2.93 18.45 -8.75
CA LEU A 108 4.12 18.84 -9.54
C LEU A 108 4.15 18.10 -10.89
N THR A 109 3.89 16.80 -10.87
CA THR A 109 3.84 15.97 -12.09
C THR A 109 2.76 16.50 -13.05
N TRP A 110 1.59 16.87 -12.54
CA TRP A 110 0.54 17.49 -13.35
C TRP A 110 0.96 18.83 -13.95
N ALA A 111 1.65 19.68 -13.18
CA ALA A 111 2.18 20.96 -13.65
C ALA A 111 3.11 20.75 -14.85
N ILE A 112 4.06 19.82 -14.73
CA ILE A 112 5.00 19.46 -15.81
C ILE A 112 4.25 18.93 -17.03
N LEU A 113 3.33 17.98 -16.85
CA LEU A 113 2.57 17.40 -17.95
C LEU A 113 1.76 18.44 -18.72
N ILE A 114 1.15 19.41 -18.03
CA ILE A 114 0.39 20.51 -18.65
C ILE A 114 1.26 21.36 -19.57
N ILE A 115 2.53 21.60 -19.22
CA ILE A 115 3.46 22.34 -20.09
C ILE A 115 3.95 21.49 -21.26
N VAL A 116 4.27 20.22 -21.00
CA VAL A 116 4.96 19.36 -21.97
C VAL A 116 4.01 18.83 -23.05
N LEU A 117 2.76 18.51 -22.71
CA LEU A 117 1.83 17.81 -23.59
C LEU A 117 0.82 18.73 -24.26
N ASP A 118 0.53 18.49 -25.53
CA ASP A 118 -0.49 19.26 -26.25
C ASP A 118 -1.92 19.01 -25.69
N ARG A 119 -2.88 19.87 -26.09
CA ARG A 119 -4.24 19.84 -25.55
C ARG A 119 -4.96 18.51 -25.82
N GLU A 120 -4.73 17.91 -26.99
CA GLU A 120 -5.32 16.62 -27.33
C GLU A 120 -4.72 15.50 -26.47
N SER A 121 -3.40 15.50 -26.27
CA SER A 121 -2.74 14.52 -25.40
C SER A 121 -3.19 14.67 -23.96
N LEU A 122 -3.28 15.90 -23.43
CA LEU A 122 -3.81 16.15 -22.09
C LEU A 122 -5.23 15.60 -21.91
N ARG A 123 -6.09 15.75 -22.94
CA ARG A 123 -7.43 15.18 -22.91
C ARG A 123 -7.40 13.64 -22.92
N ARG A 124 -6.48 13.03 -23.66
CA ARG A 124 -6.31 11.56 -23.68
C ARG A 124 -5.82 11.02 -22.34
N ILE A 125 -4.80 11.67 -21.77
CA ILE A 125 -4.17 11.24 -20.51
C ILE A 125 -4.85 11.77 -19.25
N TYR A 126 -5.98 12.49 -19.38
CA TYR A 126 -6.71 13.04 -18.24
C TYR A 126 -7.03 11.98 -17.18
N TYR A 127 -7.52 10.81 -17.59
CA TYR A 127 -7.83 9.71 -16.66
C TYR A 127 -6.57 9.12 -16.01
N PRO A 128 -5.49 8.80 -16.76
CA PRO A 128 -4.19 8.48 -16.16
C PRO A 128 -3.70 9.54 -15.16
N MET A 129 -3.82 10.83 -15.47
CA MET A 129 -3.41 11.89 -14.55
C MET A 129 -4.22 11.85 -13.26
N MET A 130 -5.54 11.71 -13.34
CA MET A 130 -6.39 11.60 -12.15
C MET A 130 -6.12 10.31 -11.35
N SER A 131 -5.71 9.23 -12.02
CA SER A 131 -5.33 7.99 -11.33
C SER A 131 -4.11 8.15 -10.42
N LEU A 132 -3.25 9.15 -10.66
CA LEU A 132 -2.10 9.45 -9.79
C LEU A 132 -2.54 9.82 -8.37
N ILE A 133 -3.74 10.37 -8.16
CA ILE A 133 -4.25 10.69 -6.82
C ILE A 133 -4.27 9.44 -5.93
N ALA A 134 -4.54 8.27 -6.50
CA ALA A 134 -4.60 7.02 -5.76
C ALA A 134 -3.21 6.47 -5.36
N LEU A 135 -2.12 7.15 -5.74
CA LEU A 135 -0.81 6.97 -5.14
C LEU A 135 -0.67 7.68 -3.79
N THR A 136 -1.64 8.51 -3.41
CA THR A 136 -1.65 9.11 -2.06
C THR A 136 -1.93 8.00 -1.04
N PRO A 137 -1.04 7.79 -0.04
CA PRO A 137 -1.28 6.81 1.00
C PRO A 137 -2.54 7.13 1.78
N ILE A 138 -3.32 6.13 2.18
CA ILE A 138 -4.49 6.37 3.02
C ILE A 138 -4.00 6.80 4.43
N PRO A 139 -4.61 7.82 5.05
CA PRO A 139 -4.23 8.24 6.39
C PRO A 139 -4.35 7.14 7.44
N ARG A 140 -3.45 7.12 8.41
CA ARG A 140 -3.49 6.16 9.53
C ARG A 140 -4.78 6.28 10.35
N ASP A 141 -5.32 7.48 10.50
CA ASP A 141 -6.62 7.72 11.13
C ASP A 141 -7.78 6.95 10.47
N VAL A 142 -7.62 6.54 9.20
CA VAL A 142 -8.58 5.69 8.49
C VAL A 142 -8.18 4.22 8.57
N ILE A 143 -6.88 3.91 8.44
CA ILE A 143 -6.36 2.54 8.46
C ILE A 143 -6.54 1.90 9.84
N ASP A 144 -6.22 2.61 10.93
CA ASP A 144 -6.18 2.04 12.28
C ASP A 144 -7.58 1.63 12.77
N PRO A 145 -8.64 2.46 12.65
CA PRO A 145 -9.99 2.04 13.02
C PRO A 145 -10.51 0.91 12.13
N LEU A 146 -10.22 0.95 10.83
CA LEU A 146 -10.62 -0.10 9.90
C LEU A 146 -9.95 -1.43 10.26
N SER A 147 -8.64 -1.40 10.53
CA SER A 147 -7.89 -2.58 10.92
C SER A 147 -8.39 -3.14 12.25
N ASN A 148 -8.73 -2.26 13.20
CA ASN A 148 -9.33 -2.68 14.47
C ASN A 148 -10.68 -3.39 14.28
N ILE A 149 -11.57 -2.83 13.44
CA ILE A 149 -12.87 -3.44 13.11
C ILE A 149 -12.66 -4.82 12.47
N LEU A 150 -11.72 -4.92 11.51
CA LEU A 150 -11.40 -6.17 10.82
C LEU A 150 -10.74 -7.20 11.74
N SER A 151 -9.91 -6.77 12.68
CA SER A 151 -9.29 -7.65 13.69
C SER A 151 -10.35 -8.24 14.60
N LEU A 152 -11.25 -7.41 15.13
CA LEU A 152 -12.36 -7.86 15.97
C LEU A 152 -13.25 -8.85 15.21
N SER A 153 -13.64 -8.52 13.98
CA SER A 153 -14.52 -9.38 13.18
C SER A 153 -13.85 -10.72 12.85
N THR A 154 -12.56 -10.67 12.48
CA THR A 154 -11.76 -11.88 12.19
C THR A 154 -11.59 -12.74 13.44
N ALA A 155 -11.26 -12.14 14.58
CA ALA A 155 -11.11 -12.86 15.84
C ALA A 155 -12.43 -13.51 16.28
N TYR A 156 -13.53 -12.75 16.23
CA TYR A 156 -14.85 -13.27 16.58
C TYR A 156 -15.27 -14.44 15.68
N LEU A 157 -15.23 -14.29 14.36
CA LEU A 157 -15.61 -15.35 13.44
C LEU A 157 -14.67 -16.56 13.54
N THR A 158 -13.37 -16.34 13.73
CA THR A 158 -12.41 -17.44 13.93
C THR A 158 -12.71 -18.20 15.22
N SER A 159 -13.02 -17.50 16.32
CA SER A 159 -13.40 -18.15 17.58
C SER A 159 -14.63 -19.04 17.42
N LEU A 160 -15.65 -18.57 16.69
CA LEU A 160 -16.85 -19.33 16.36
C LEU A 160 -16.53 -20.56 15.50
N LEU A 161 -15.74 -20.41 14.44
CA LEU A 161 -15.42 -21.47 13.49
C LEU A 161 -14.51 -22.56 14.09
N THR A 162 -13.62 -22.18 15.00
CA THR A 162 -12.60 -23.07 15.55
C THR A 162 -12.92 -23.53 16.97
N GLY A 163 -13.88 -22.90 17.65
CA GLY A 163 -14.12 -23.10 19.09
C GLY A 163 -12.94 -22.64 19.95
N ALA A 164 -12.18 -21.63 19.52
CA ALA A 164 -11.17 -20.98 20.35
C ALA A 164 -11.84 -20.05 21.37
N SER A 165 -11.24 -19.87 22.55
CA SER A 165 -11.73 -18.87 23.50
C SER A 165 -11.24 -17.49 23.07
N LEU A 166 -12.17 -16.53 22.92
CA LEU A 166 -11.84 -15.15 22.58
C LEU A 166 -11.71 -14.32 23.87
N ILE A 167 -10.54 -13.71 24.07
CA ILE A 167 -10.30 -12.71 25.10
C ILE A 167 -10.17 -11.36 24.42
N ILE A 168 -11.05 -10.44 24.79
CA ILE A 168 -11.07 -9.06 24.30
C ILE A 168 -10.56 -8.17 25.43
N ASP A 169 -9.49 -7.43 25.17
CA ASP A 169 -9.06 -6.34 26.03
C ASP A 169 -9.49 -5.03 25.38
N GLU A 170 -10.56 -4.44 25.90
CA GLU A 170 -11.14 -3.21 25.37
C GLU A 170 -10.23 -2.00 25.56
N ALA A 171 -9.38 -2.00 26.60
CA ALA A 171 -8.49 -0.88 26.90
C ALA A 171 -7.33 -0.81 25.90
N SER A 172 -6.71 -1.96 25.60
CA SER A 172 -5.61 -2.05 24.64
C SER A 172 -6.05 -2.32 23.20
N LYS A 173 -7.36 -2.52 22.96
CA LYS A 173 -7.93 -2.94 21.68
C LYS A 173 -7.25 -4.19 21.11
N THR A 174 -6.86 -5.12 21.99
CA THR A 174 -6.24 -6.37 21.59
C THR A 174 -7.23 -7.52 21.60
N TYR A 175 -7.12 -8.38 20.59
CA TYR A 175 -8.01 -9.51 20.38
C TYR A 175 -7.20 -10.80 20.38
N ASN A 176 -7.36 -11.61 21.43
CA ASN A 176 -6.54 -12.79 21.66
C ASN A 176 -7.40 -14.06 21.55
N LEU A 177 -6.97 -15.00 20.72
CA LEU A 177 -7.55 -16.33 20.62
C LEU A 177 -6.72 -17.30 21.45
N VAL A 178 -7.36 -17.94 22.43
CA VAL A 178 -6.73 -18.93 23.30
C VAL A 178 -7.20 -20.33 22.93
N ILE A 179 -6.22 -21.21 22.72
CA ILE A 179 -6.45 -22.63 22.47
C ILE A 179 -5.50 -23.49 23.30
N GLN A 180 -5.88 -24.73 23.54
CA GLN A 180 -4.95 -25.76 23.95
C GLN A 180 -4.33 -26.36 22.67
N ASP A 181 -3.00 -26.40 22.59
CA ASP A 181 -2.28 -27.01 21.48
C ASP A 181 -2.26 -28.55 21.58
N SER A 182 -1.69 -29.20 20.55
CA SER A 182 -1.58 -30.66 20.46
C SER A 182 -0.78 -31.30 21.61
N MET A 183 0.04 -30.50 22.30
CA MET A 183 0.90 -30.91 23.41
C MET A 183 0.27 -30.59 24.78
N GLY A 184 -0.95 -30.04 24.78
CA GLY A 184 -1.69 -29.70 26.00
C GLY A 184 -1.36 -28.32 26.57
N TYR A 185 -0.49 -27.52 25.94
CA TYR A 185 -0.14 -26.18 26.40
C TYR A 185 -1.19 -25.16 25.94
N LEU A 186 -1.48 -24.18 26.79
CA LEU A 186 -2.30 -23.03 26.40
C LEU A 186 -1.46 -22.10 25.51
N ARG A 187 -1.96 -21.85 24.30
CA ARG A 187 -1.38 -20.91 23.33
C ARG A 187 -2.32 -19.75 23.12
N MET A 188 -1.74 -18.56 23.03
CA MET A 188 -2.45 -17.32 22.77
C MET A 188 -2.02 -16.77 21.41
N PHE A 189 -2.99 -16.48 20.56
CA PHE A 189 -2.80 -15.87 19.25
C PHE A 189 -3.40 -14.48 19.24
N ASN A 190 -2.56 -13.46 19.15
CA ASN A 190 -3.00 -12.08 19.02
C ASN A 190 -3.36 -11.79 17.55
N ILE A 191 -4.59 -11.36 17.29
CA ILE A 191 -5.03 -10.90 15.97
C ILE A 191 -4.63 -9.43 15.80
N ALA A 192 -3.33 -9.22 15.58
CA ALA A 192 -2.75 -7.92 15.29
C ALA A 192 -3.26 -7.36 13.94
N PRO A 193 -3.11 -6.05 13.69
CA PRO A 193 -3.48 -5.42 12.42
C PRO A 193 -3.03 -6.21 11.18
N ILE A 194 -1.81 -6.74 11.14
CA ILE A 194 -1.29 -7.52 10.00
C ILE A 194 -2.12 -8.80 9.73
N CYS A 195 -2.74 -9.37 10.76
CA CYS A 195 -3.62 -10.54 10.66
C CYS A 195 -5.10 -10.19 10.41
N SER A 196 -5.47 -8.92 10.46
CA SER A 196 -6.86 -8.46 10.27
C SER A 196 -7.36 -8.63 8.84
N GLY A 197 -6.42 -8.73 7.88
CA GLY A 197 -6.71 -8.75 6.45
C GLY A 197 -6.80 -7.36 5.83
N TYR A 198 -6.50 -6.28 6.57
CA TYR A 198 -6.54 -4.92 6.00
C TYR A 198 -5.58 -4.76 4.81
N ILE A 199 -4.38 -5.35 4.82
CA ILE A 199 -3.43 -5.29 3.69
C ILE A 199 -4.10 -5.79 2.40
N SER A 200 -4.85 -6.88 2.50
CA SER A 200 -5.57 -7.46 1.38
C SER A 200 -6.75 -6.59 0.92
N VAL A 201 -7.46 -5.96 1.85
CA VAL A 201 -8.50 -4.97 1.56
C VAL A 201 -7.91 -3.77 0.80
N MET A 202 -6.79 -3.23 1.28
CA MET A 202 -6.07 -2.12 0.65
C MET A 202 -5.55 -2.46 -0.74
N SER A 203 -5.12 -3.71 -0.95
CA SER A 203 -4.74 -4.22 -2.26
C SER A 203 -5.92 -4.19 -3.24
N ILE A 204 -7.12 -4.58 -2.82
CA ILE A 204 -8.34 -4.49 -3.65
C ILE A 204 -8.71 -3.03 -3.93
N THR A 205 -8.58 -2.14 -2.95
CA THR A 205 -8.80 -0.70 -3.14
C THR A 205 -7.85 -0.12 -4.20
N SER A 206 -6.63 -0.62 -4.30
CA SER A 206 -5.66 -0.22 -5.33
C SER A 206 -6.13 -0.57 -6.75
N ILE A 207 -6.78 -1.71 -6.89
CA ILE A 207 -7.35 -2.17 -8.16
C ILE A 207 -8.61 -1.37 -8.53
N ALA A 208 -9.24 -0.67 -7.58
CA ALA A 208 -10.33 0.26 -7.88
C ALA A 208 -9.95 1.28 -8.96
N ILE A 209 -8.67 1.69 -9.01
CA ILE A 209 -8.15 2.59 -10.03
C ILE A 209 -8.37 2.04 -11.43
N ILE A 210 -7.95 0.78 -11.67
CA ILE A 210 -8.05 0.18 -13.00
C ILE A 210 -9.50 -0.17 -13.35
N ILE A 211 -10.31 -0.56 -12.36
CA ILE A 211 -11.75 -0.80 -12.55
C ILE A 211 -12.43 0.51 -12.96
N LEU A 212 -12.16 1.61 -12.25
CA LEU A 212 -12.70 2.93 -12.58
C LEU A 212 -12.23 3.38 -13.96
N TYR A 213 -10.97 3.17 -14.32
CA TYR A 213 -10.46 3.47 -15.65
C TYR A 213 -11.22 2.69 -16.75
N ILE A 214 -11.39 1.37 -16.57
CA ILE A 214 -12.17 0.51 -17.48
C ILE A 214 -13.62 0.98 -17.55
N ALA A 215 -14.25 1.27 -16.40
CA ALA A 215 -15.62 1.74 -16.30
C ALA A 215 -15.81 3.06 -17.06
N LEU A 216 -14.92 4.03 -16.86
CA LEU A 216 -14.99 5.34 -17.49
C LEU A 216 -14.88 5.25 -19.01
N LYS A 217 -14.02 4.38 -19.52
CA LYS A 217 -13.83 4.13 -20.97
C LYS A 217 -14.91 3.24 -21.60
N SER A 218 -15.72 2.55 -20.81
CA SER A 218 -16.80 1.71 -21.32
C SER A 218 -17.97 2.53 -21.90
N ASN A 219 -18.70 1.94 -22.85
CA ASN A 219 -19.93 2.52 -23.42
C ASN A 219 -21.21 2.21 -22.62
N VAL A 220 -21.06 1.71 -21.39
CA VAL A 220 -22.18 1.33 -20.52
C VAL A 220 -22.85 2.57 -19.92
N ASP A 221 -24.16 2.53 -19.66
CA ASP A 221 -24.88 3.63 -18.99
C ASP A 221 -24.26 4.00 -17.64
N VAL A 222 -24.23 5.29 -17.29
CA VAL A 222 -23.60 5.80 -16.06
C VAL A 222 -24.10 5.10 -14.79
N TYR A 223 -25.42 4.91 -14.66
CA TYR A 223 -26.00 4.20 -13.52
C TYR A 223 -25.51 2.75 -13.41
N LYS A 224 -25.45 2.02 -14.53
CA LYS A 224 -24.91 0.65 -14.57
C LYS A 224 -23.42 0.64 -14.25
N LYS A 225 -22.66 1.66 -14.68
CA LYS A 225 -21.24 1.75 -14.36
C LYS A 225 -21.00 1.81 -12.85
N ILE A 226 -21.77 2.64 -12.14
CA ILE A 226 -21.68 2.77 -10.68
C ILE A 226 -22.03 1.44 -10.01
N ILE A 227 -23.17 0.84 -10.38
CA ILE A 227 -23.61 -0.44 -9.81
C ILE A 227 -22.58 -1.54 -10.04
N TYR A 228 -22.09 -1.71 -11.27
CA TYR A 228 -21.08 -2.73 -11.59
C TYR A 228 -19.77 -2.49 -10.84
N THR A 229 -19.32 -1.24 -10.75
CA THR A 229 -18.10 -0.90 -9.99
C THR A 229 -18.25 -1.31 -8.52
N ILE A 230 -19.38 -0.97 -7.89
CA ILE A 230 -19.66 -1.32 -6.49
C ILE A 230 -19.70 -2.84 -6.32
N LEU A 231 -20.42 -3.56 -7.19
CA LEU A 231 -20.54 -5.02 -7.10
C LEU A 231 -19.19 -5.72 -7.28
N ILE A 232 -18.39 -5.26 -8.26
CA ILE A 232 -17.06 -5.82 -8.51
C ILE A 232 -16.16 -5.58 -7.30
N LEU A 233 -16.10 -4.36 -6.77
CA LEU A 233 -15.28 -4.04 -5.60
C LEU A 233 -15.75 -4.81 -4.35
N ALA A 234 -17.05 -4.87 -4.10
CA ALA A 234 -17.63 -5.63 -3.00
C ALA A 234 -17.31 -7.12 -3.11
N SER A 235 -17.35 -7.70 -4.32
CA SER A 235 -16.96 -9.09 -4.54
C SER A 235 -15.48 -9.33 -4.26
N GLY A 236 -14.60 -8.41 -4.68
CA GLY A 236 -13.17 -8.46 -4.38
C GLY A 236 -12.91 -8.45 -2.89
N LEU A 237 -13.52 -7.48 -2.18
CA LEU A 237 -13.42 -7.32 -0.72
C LEU A 237 -13.93 -8.55 0.03
N ALA A 238 -15.05 -9.13 -0.40
CA ALA A 238 -15.58 -10.35 0.19
C ALA A 238 -14.60 -11.52 0.03
N ILE A 239 -14.03 -11.72 -1.16
CA ILE A 239 -13.07 -12.81 -1.43
C ILE A 239 -11.82 -12.64 -0.56
N VAL A 240 -11.23 -11.44 -0.48
CA VAL A 240 -10.03 -11.26 0.36
C VAL A 240 -10.31 -11.41 1.84
N TYR A 241 -11.45 -10.92 2.32
CA TYR A 241 -11.82 -11.07 3.72
C TYR A 241 -12.07 -12.54 4.08
N THR A 242 -12.83 -13.27 3.26
CA THR A 242 -13.05 -14.71 3.45
C THR A 242 -11.74 -15.50 3.35
N GLY A 243 -10.86 -15.16 2.41
CA GLY A 243 -9.54 -15.77 2.30
C GLY A 243 -8.70 -15.60 3.56
N ASN A 244 -8.68 -14.38 4.13
CA ASN A 244 -8.00 -14.13 5.40
C ASN A 244 -8.65 -14.90 6.56
N LEU A 245 -9.98 -14.92 6.65
CA LEU A 245 -10.69 -15.66 7.69
C LEU A 245 -10.38 -17.17 7.65
N ILE A 246 -10.33 -17.76 6.45
CA ILE A 246 -9.93 -19.17 6.27
C ILE A 246 -8.48 -19.36 6.71
N ARG A 247 -7.56 -18.47 6.30
CA ARG A 247 -6.15 -18.54 6.68
C ARG A 247 -5.98 -18.53 8.20
N VAL A 248 -6.57 -17.56 8.90
CA VAL A 248 -6.47 -17.43 10.36
C VAL A 248 -7.12 -18.64 11.05
N SER A 249 -8.27 -19.11 10.56
CA SER A 249 -8.92 -20.31 11.09
C SER A 249 -8.06 -21.56 10.94
N LEU A 250 -7.40 -21.74 9.79
CA LEU A 250 -6.47 -22.85 9.56
C LEU A 250 -5.27 -22.79 10.50
N VAL A 251 -4.69 -21.61 10.74
CA VAL A 251 -3.57 -21.46 11.70
C VAL A 251 -3.98 -21.96 13.09
N ILE A 252 -5.17 -21.55 13.56
CA ILE A 252 -5.68 -21.99 14.86
C ILE A 252 -5.92 -23.50 14.89
N LEU A 253 -6.52 -24.08 13.84
CA LEU A 253 -6.79 -25.52 13.76
C LEU A 253 -5.50 -26.35 13.66
N ILE A 254 -4.52 -25.92 12.85
CA ILE A 254 -3.21 -26.56 12.74
C ILE A 254 -2.50 -26.52 14.11
N SER A 255 -2.56 -25.40 14.82
CA SER A 255 -1.93 -25.30 16.14
C SER A 255 -2.59 -26.21 17.16
N ARG A 256 -3.92 -26.42 17.06
CA ARG A 256 -4.66 -27.30 17.97
C ARG A 256 -4.38 -28.77 17.71
N TYR A 257 -4.35 -29.19 16.45
CA TYR A 257 -4.34 -30.62 16.10
C TYR A 257 -2.98 -31.16 15.64
N ILE A 258 -2.06 -30.30 15.20
CA ILE A 258 -0.76 -30.71 14.65
C ILE A 258 0.37 -30.21 15.57
N SER A 259 0.73 -28.93 15.48
CA SER A 259 1.66 -28.27 16.39
C SER A 259 1.65 -26.76 16.20
N TYR A 260 2.06 -26.03 17.23
CA TYR A 260 2.17 -24.57 17.20
C TYR A 260 3.20 -24.10 16.16
N GLU A 261 4.34 -24.78 16.07
CA GLU A 261 5.42 -24.45 15.14
C GLU A 261 4.98 -24.63 13.68
N THR A 262 4.21 -25.69 13.40
CA THR A 262 3.64 -25.91 12.06
C THR A 262 2.63 -24.82 11.71
N ALA A 263 1.84 -24.37 12.67
CA ALA A 263 0.88 -23.29 12.46
C ALA A 263 1.55 -21.95 12.13
N LEU A 264 2.61 -21.60 12.86
CA LEU A 264 3.41 -20.41 12.56
C LEU A 264 4.08 -20.53 11.19
N THR A 265 4.67 -21.69 10.91
CA THR A 265 5.30 -22.00 9.62
C THR A 265 4.28 -21.83 8.48
N PHE A 266 3.09 -22.41 8.62
CA PHE A 266 1.99 -22.25 7.66
C PHE A 266 1.57 -20.79 7.50
N PHE A 267 1.46 -20.02 8.59
CA PHE A 267 1.13 -18.61 8.54
C PHE A 267 2.15 -17.81 7.74
N HIS A 268 3.45 -18.05 7.96
CA HIS A 268 4.54 -17.39 7.26
C HIS A 268 4.60 -17.77 5.76
N TYR A 269 4.35 -19.04 5.43
CA TYR A 269 4.38 -19.52 4.04
C TYR A 269 3.07 -19.34 3.26
N THR A 270 1.99 -18.91 3.92
CA THR A 270 0.71 -18.61 3.27
C THR A 270 0.47 -17.10 3.27
N PRO A 271 1.23 -16.31 2.49
CA PRO A 271 1.12 -14.87 2.48
C PRO A 271 -0.26 -14.42 1.98
N SER A 272 -0.66 -13.25 2.46
CA SER A 272 -1.92 -12.59 2.08
C SER A 272 -2.07 -12.39 0.57
N ILE A 273 -0.93 -12.32 -0.13
CA ILE A 273 -0.85 -12.11 -1.56
C ILE A 273 -1.52 -13.22 -2.38
N LEU A 274 -1.61 -14.45 -1.89
CA LEU A 274 -2.22 -15.57 -2.64
C LEU A 274 -3.70 -15.32 -2.90
N TYR A 275 -4.49 -15.10 -1.85
CA TYR A 275 -5.92 -14.85 -2.00
C TYR A 275 -6.21 -13.43 -2.51
N SER A 276 -5.35 -12.44 -2.25
CA SER A 276 -5.40 -11.15 -2.91
C SER A 276 -5.23 -11.26 -4.44
N SER A 277 -4.33 -12.11 -4.91
CA SER A 277 -4.12 -12.34 -6.35
C SER A 277 -5.32 -13.02 -7.01
N ILE A 278 -5.91 -14.02 -6.33
CA ILE A 278 -7.14 -14.69 -6.78
C ILE A 278 -8.29 -13.67 -6.86
N ALA A 279 -8.52 -12.90 -5.80
CA ALA A 279 -9.56 -11.88 -5.75
C ALA A 279 -9.36 -10.84 -6.87
N THR A 280 -8.13 -10.39 -7.08
CA THR A 280 -7.76 -9.46 -8.14
C THR A 280 -8.09 -10.01 -9.53
N LEU A 281 -7.73 -11.26 -9.80
CA LEU A 281 -7.99 -11.91 -11.08
C LEU A 281 -9.51 -12.02 -11.34
N ILE A 282 -10.27 -12.46 -10.33
CA ILE A 282 -11.73 -12.56 -10.42
C ILE A 282 -12.34 -11.18 -10.68
N VAL A 283 -11.96 -10.18 -9.89
CA VAL A 283 -12.40 -8.79 -10.03
C VAL A 283 -12.15 -8.25 -11.44
N MET A 284 -10.99 -8.53 -12.01
CA MET A 284 -10.68 -8.11 -13.38
C MET A 284 -11.48 -8.85 -14.43
N ILE A 285 -11.68 -10.17 -14.29
CA ILE A 285 -12.58 -10.93 -15.18
C ILE A 285 -13.98 -10.35 -15.14
N LEU A 286 -14.50 -10.04 -13.95
CA LEU A 286 -15.81 -9.42 -13.80
C LEU A 286 -15.84 -8.02 -14.43
N ALA A 287 -14.80 -7.20 -14.24
CA ALA A 287 -14.69 -5.90 -14.87
C ALA A 287 -14.75 -5.99 -16.40
N PHE A 288 -13.95 -6.85 -17.02
CA PHE A 288 -13.98 -7.03 -18.47
C PHE A 288 -15.33 -7.54 -18.96
N LYS A 289 -15.95 -8.48 -18.23
CA LYS A 289 -17.26 -9.05 -18.57
C LYS A 289 -18.39 -8.02 -18.49
N TYR A 290 -18.49 -7.26 -17.39
CA TYR A 290 -19.60 -6.35 -17.15
C TYR A 290 -19.48 -5.03 -17.92
N PHE A 291 -18.26 -4.50 -18.04
CA PHE A 291 -18.04 -3.25 -18.78
C PHE A 291 -17.97 -3.44 -20.29
N ARG A 292 -18.01 -4.69 -20.79
CA ARG A 292 -17.90 -5.04 -22.22
C ARG A 292 -16.83 -4.20 -22.88
N PHE A 293 -15.64 -4.19 -22.28
CA PHE A 293 -14.56 -3.31 -22.69
C PHE A 293 -14.08 -3.70 -24.09
N GLU A 294 -14.73 -3.14 -25.11
CA GLU A 294 -14.31 -3.22 -26.50
C GLU A 294 -13.36 -2.06 -26.77
N TYR A 295 -12.16 -2.39 -27.23
CA TYR A 295 -11.14 -1.41 -27.59
C TYR A 295 -11.63 -0.57 -28.77
N GLN A 296 -12.22 0.60 -28.51
CA GLN A 296 -12.46 1.61 -29.53
C GLN A 296 -11.17 2.37 -29.81
N SER A 297 -10.38 1.82 -30.74
CA SER A 297 -9.25 2.51 -31.37
C SER A 297 -9.72 3.85 -31.94
N SER A 298 -9.18 4.96 -31.47
CA SER A 298 -9.39 6.27 -32.08
C SER A 298 -8.87 6.25 -33.51
N LYS A 299 -9.76 6.15 -34.51
CA LYS A 299 -9.55 6.37 -35.97
C LYS A 299 -8.08 6.45 -36.41
N ALA A 300 -7.31 5.39 -36.21
CA ALA A 300 -5.97 5.27 -36.75
C ALA A 300 -6.10 4.54 -38.09
N VAL A 301 -5.57 5.18 -39.14
CA VAL A 301 -5.63 4.81 -40.58
C VAL A 301 -4.87 3.50 -40.90
N TYR A 302 -4.62 2.64 -39.92
CA TYR A 302 -3.99 1.33 -40.14
C TYR A 302 -4.98 0.21 -39.91
N PRO A 303 -5.19 -0.69 -40.89
CA PRO A 303 -6.01 -1.88 -40.68
C PRO A 303 -5.25 -2.76 -39.69
N ARG A 304 -5.84 -3.01 -38.52
CA ARG A 304 -5.31 -3.97 -37.57
C ARG A 304 -6.42 -4.94 -37.19
N GLU A 305 -6.03 -6.21 -37.16
CA GLU A 305 -6.93 -7.33 -36.90
C GLU A 305 -7.74 -7.15 -35.61
N PRO A 306 -9.06 -7.41 -35.67
CA PRO A 306 -9.95 -7.23 -34.54
C PRO A 306 -9.68 -8.33 -33.49
N GLY A 307 -9.05 -7.98 -32.37
CA GLY A 307 -8.97 -8.89 -31.21
C GLY A 307 -7.77 -8.73 -30.25
N GLY A 308 -6.70 -8.01 -30.62
CA GLY A 308 -5.42 -8.12 -29.88
C GLY A 308 -5.27 -7.30 -28.59
N ALA A 309 -5.87 -6.10 -28.48
CA ALA A 309 -5.48 -5.14 -27.44
C ALA A 309 -6.00 -5.49 -26.03
N SER A 310 -7.25 -5.98 -25.93
CA SER A 310 -7.83 -6.49 -24.67
C SER A 310 -7.03 -7.70 -24.15
N ASN A 311 -6.68 -8.62 -25.06
CA ASN A 311 -5.85 -9.78 -24.74
C ASN A 311 -4.44 -9.38 -24.29
N THR A 312 -3.86 -8.32 -24.86
CA THR A 312 -2.52 -7.86 -24.47
C THR A 312 -2.51 -7.26 -23.05
N LEU A 313 -3.50 -6.42 -22.70
CA LEU A 313 -3.65 -5.89 -21.34
C LEU A 313 -3.93 -7.00 -20.33
N TYR A 314 -4.79 -7.95 -20.69
CA TYR A 314 -5.10 -9.12 -19.87
C TYR A 314 -3.87 -9.99 -19.63
N VAL A 315 -3.07 -10.27 -20.68
CA VAL A 315 -1.83 -11.05 -20.59
C VAL A 315 -0.77 -10.30 -19.78
N VAL A 316 -0.56 -9.00 -20.02
CA VAL A 316 0.40 -8.20 -19.25
C VAL A 316 0.01 -8.17 -17.76
N PHE A 317 -1.26 -7.96 -17.46
CA PHE A 317 -1.77 -7.93 -16.10
C PHE A 317 -1.66 -9.30 -15.39
N ILE A 318 -2.03 -10.39 -16.07
CA ILE A 318 -1.85 -11.74 -15.51
C ILE A 318 -0.37 -12.04 -15.32
N SER A 319 0.47 -11.69 -16.29
CA SER A 319 1.92 -11.91 -16.17
C SER A 319 2.53 -11.10 -15.02
N SER A 320 2.10 -9.85 -14.79
CA SER A 320 2.57 -9.05 -13.67
C SER A 320 2.10 -9.60 -12.33
N LEU A 321 0.84 -10.07 -12.22
CA LEU A 321 0.34 -10.77 -11.03
C LEU A 321 1.13 -12.04 -10.73
N ILE A 322 1.41 -12.85 -11.76
CA ILE A 322 2.20 -14.08 -11.62
C ILE A 322 3.62 -13.73 -11.17
N ILE A 323 4.27 -12.74 -11.80
CA ILE A 323 5.63 -12.30 -11.42
C ILE A 323 5.65 -11.79 -9.99
N VAL A 324 4.70 -10.93 -9.59
CA VAL A 324 4.61 -10.41 -8.21
C VAL A 324 4.36 -11.55 -7.22
N SER A 325 3.49 -12.51 -7.55
CA SER A 325 3.23 -13.68 -6.69
C SER A 325 4.46 -14.57 -6.56
N ILE A 326 5.19 -14.81 -7.65
CA ILE A 326 6.44 -15.56 -7.65
C ILE A 326 7.51 -14.81 -6.86
N PHE A 327 7.66 -13.51 -7.04
CA PHE A 327 8.62 -12.71 -6.27
C PHE A 327 8.30 -12.71 -4.78
N ALA A 328 7.03 -12.54 -4.39
CA ALA A 328 6.61 -12.59 -3.00
C ALA A 328 6.79 -13.99 -2.37
N TYR A 329 6.72 -15.05 -3.16
CA TYR A 329 6.96 -16.43 -2.72
C TYR A 329 8.45 -16.79 -2.69
N ALA A 330 9.23 -16.36 -3.69
CA ALA A 330 10.64 -16.71 -3.87
C ALA A 330 11.58 -15.85 -3.03
N TYR A 331 11.18 -14.61 -2.77
CA TYR A 331 11.80 -13.73 -1.79
C TYR A 331 10.76 -13.47 -0.70
N PRO A 332 10.44 -14.47 0.16
CA PRO A 332 9.84 -14.11 1.42
C PRO A 332 10.85 -13.12 2.00
N ILE A 333 10.39 -11.90 2.31
CA ILE A 333 11.22 -10.98 3.07
C ILE A 333 11.53 -11.78 4.32
N GLU A 334 12.74 -12.34 4.40
CA GLU A 334 13.27 -12.92 5.62
C GLU A 334 13.47 -11.71 6.53
N ALA A 335 12.37 -11.21 7.08
CA ALA A 335 12.44 -10.65 8.39
C ALA A 335 13.02 -11.79 9.22
N VAL A 336 14.31 -11.69 9.51
CA VAL A 336 15.02 -12.63 10.36
C VAL A 336 14.39 -12.45 11.73
N TYR A 337 13.28 -13.16 11.96
CA TYR A 337 12.62 -13.20 13.23
C TYR A 337 13.46 -14.10 14.11
N TYR A 338 14.33 -13.49 14.91
CA TYR A 338 14.97 -14.21 15.98
C TYR A 338 13.92 -14.51 17.06
N THR A 339 13.33 -15.70 17.00
CA THR A 339 12.42 -16.17 18.04
C THR A 339 13.26 -16.57 19.26
N TYR A 340 13.19 -15.77 20.32
CA TYR A 340 13.90 -16.08 21.56
C TYR A 340 12.93 -16.64 22.60
N THR A 341 13.13 -17.89 22.98
CA THR A 341 12.39 -18.50 24.08
C THR A 341 13.05 -18.12 25.40
N TYR A 342 12.40 -17.27 26.19
CA TYR A 342 12.82 -16.93 27.55
C TYR A 342 11.96 -17.69 28.57
N LYS A 343 12.60 -18.30 29.57
CA LYS A 343 11.92 -18.80 30.77
C LYS A 343 11.90 -17.66 31.79
N TYR A 344 10.72 -17.12 32.06
CA TYR A 344 10.49 -16.15 33.12
C TYR A 344 9.56 -16.74 34.17
N THR A 345 9.71 -16.25 35.40
CA THR A 345 8.93 -16.65 36.57
C THR A 345 7.59 -15.91 36.64
N THR A 346 7.53 -14.66 36.18
CA THR A 346 6.30 -13.83 36.16
C THR A 346 6.25 -12.92 34.92
N MET A 347 5.05 -12.45 34.56
CA MET A 347 4.84 -11.49 33.48
C MET A 347 5.44 -10.11 33.80
N GLU A 348 5.49 -9.76 35.09
CA GLU A 348 6.05 -8.52 35.60
C GLU A 348 7.57 -8.46 35.37
N ASP A 349 8.28 -9.57 35.59
CA ASP A 349 9.71 -9.68 35.29
C ASP A 349 10.00 -9.46 33.80
N LEU A 350 9.15 -10.00 32.91
CA LEU A 350 9.31 -9.84 31.47
C LEU A 350 9.15 -8.37 31.07
N LEU A 351 8.10 -7.72 31.58
CA LEU A 351 7.74 -6.34 31.26
C LEU A 351 8.76 -5.30 31.79
N LEU A 352 9.37 -5.58 32.94
CA LEU A 352 10.38 -4.70 33.52
C LEU A 352 11.74 -4.80 32.83
N ASN A 353 12.09 -5.97 32.27
CA ASN A 353 13.40 -6.23 31.67
C ASN A 353 13.41 -6.30 30.13
N THR A 354 12.29 -6.02 29.45
CA THR A 354 12.15 -6.16 27.98
C THR A 354 13.30 -5.52 27.20
N THR A 355 13.74 -4.32 27.60
CA THR A 355 14.80 -3.56 26.93
C THR A 355 16.17 -4.24 27.04
N ASN A 356 16.53 -4.73 28.23
CA ASN A 356 17.77 -5.47 28.45
C ASN A 356 17.75 -6.82 27.70
N ILE A 357 16.59 -7.46 27.64
CA ILE A 357 16.37 -8.72 26.94
C ILE A 357 16.53 -8.56 25.42
N LEU A 358 15.97 -7.49 24.85
CA LEU A 358 16.03 -7.19 23.42
C LEU A 358 17.42 -6.71 22.99
N PHE A 359 17.98 -5.72 23.71
CA PHE A 359 19.19 -5.03 23.27
C PHE A 359 20.48 -5.65 23.82
N GLY A 360 20.46 -6.24 25.02
CA GLY A 360 21.62 -6.90 25.59
C GLY A 360 22.16 -8.05 24.73
N LYS A 361 21.29 -8.71 23.96
CA LYS A 361 21.68 -9.82 23.07
C LYS A 361 22.34 -9.39 21.77
N ILE A 362 22.00 -8.22 21.24
CA ILE A 362 22.73 -7.67 20.08
C ILE A 362 24.05 -7.02 20.51
N GLY A 363 24.46 -7.16 21.77
CA GLY A 363 25.66 -6.51 22.31
C GLY A 363 25.50 -4.98 22.46
N ALA A 364 24.26 -4.49 22.44
CA ALA A 364 23.98 -3.09 22.71
C ALA A 364 23.92 -2.86 24.22
N ASP A 365 24.64 -1.84 24.67
CA ASP A 365 24.72 -1.44 26.07
C ASP A 365 23.62 -0.43 26.37
N VAL A 366 22.65 -0.84 27.19
CA VAL A 366 21.51 0.01 27.57
C VAL A 366 21.99 1.03 28.59
N LYS A 367 21.95 2.31 28.22
CA LYS A 367 22.43 3.43 29.05
C LYS A 367 21.38 3.97 29.99
N TYR A 368 20.14 4.05 29.52
CA TYR A 368 19.00 4.40 30.36
C TYR A 368 17.71 3.80 29.81
N ILE A 369 16.76 3.67 30.71
CA ILE A 369 15.38 3.28 30.45
C ILE A 369 14.53 4.19 31.32
N VAL A 370 13.55 4.86 30.72
CA VAL A 370 12.60 5.74 31.41
C VAL A 370 11.20 5.30 31.01
N ASP A 371 10.34 5.01 31.99
CA ASP A 371 8.95 4.69 31.72
C ASP A 371 8.17 5.99 31.42
N GLU A 372 7.46 6.02 30.28
CA GLU A 372 6.71 7.17 29.79
C GLU A 372 5.21 6.92 29.98
N SER A 373 4.75 7.01 31.24
CA SER A 373 3.36 6.68 31.62
C SER A 373 2.31 7.51 30.88
N ALA A 374 2.57 8.80 30.66
CA ALA A 374 1.67 9.67 29.91
C ALA A 374 1.53 9.24 28.44
N LEU A 375 2.61 8.75 27.83
CA LEU A 375 2.60 8.26 26.45
C LEU A 375 1.95 6.87 26.36
N ALA A 376 2.16 6.02 27.38
CA ALA A 376 1.48 4.74 27.49
C ALA A 376 -0.04 4.91 27.57
N GLU A 377 -0.52 5.85 28.39
CA GLU A 377 -1.94 6.20 28.48
C GLU A 377 -2.48 6.75 27.16
N ALA A 378 -1.75 7.67 26.51
CA ALA A 378 -2.16 8.24 25.22
C ALA A 378 -2.23 7.21 24.08
N LEU A 379 -1.37 6.20 24.11
CA LEU A 379 -1.31 5.13 23.10
C LEU A 379 -2.18 3.91 23.44
N GLY A 380 -2.80 3.87 24.63
CA GLY A 380 -3.51 2.69 25.12
C GLY A 380 -2.61 1.46 25.27
N ALA A 381 -1.30 1.68 25.46
CA ALA A 381 -0.32 0.62 25.62
C ALA A 381 -0.11 0.32 27.11
N SER A 382 0.15 -0.94 27.44
CA SER A 382 0.40 -1.36 28.83
C SER A 382 1.67 -0.74 29.41
N ILE A 383 2.72 -0.59 28.59
CA ILE A 383 3.98 0.06 28.96
C ILE A 383 4.56 0.74 27.71
N VAL A 384 5.04 1.96 27.88
CA VAL A 384 5.88 2.66 26.89
C VAL A 384 7.14 3.11 27.62
N LYS A 385 8.30 2.83 27.02
CA LYS A 385 9.60 3.19 27.60
C LYS A 385 10.41 3.98 26.58
N ARG A 386 10.99 5.10 27.01
CA ARG A 386 12.09 5.75 26.29
C ARG A 386 13.40 5.10 26.71
N PHE A 387 14.26 4.79 25.77
CA PHE A 387 15.54 4.14 26.06
C PHE A 387 16.69 4.75 25.26
N GLY A 388 17.87 4.72 25.86
CA GLY A 388 19.12 5.07 25.21
C GLY A 388 20.02 3.84 25.13
N ILE A 389 20.44 3.45 23.94
CA ILE A 389 21.33 2.31 23.72
C ILE A 389 22.61 2.74 23.01
N ARG A 390 23.72 2.10 23.36
CA ARG A 390 24.99 2.22 22.64
C ARG A 390 25.29 0.91 21.92
N TYR A 391 25.41 0.98 20.59
CA TYR A 391 25.76 -0.16 19.74
C TYR A 391 26.85 0.25 18.76
N ASN A 392 27.95 -0.50 18.70
CA ASN A 392 29.11 -0.20 17.84
C ASN A 392 29.58 1.27 17.92
N ASN A 393 29.79 1.79 19.14
CA ASN A 393 30.15 3.18 19.44
C ASN A 393 29.16 4.27 19.00
N THR A 394 28.03 3.93 18.41
CA THR A 394 26.95 4.87 18.08
C THR A 394 25.89 4.86 19.17
N PHE A 395 25.38 6.03 19.54
CA PHE A 395 24.28 6.18 20.49
C PHE A 395 22.96 6.33 19.75
N TYR A 396 21.97 5.53 20.14
CA TYR A 396 20.62 5.56 19.60
C TYR A 396 19.64 5.81 20.74
N GLU A 397 18.65 6.65 20.48
CA GLU A 397 17.55 6.94 21.39
C GLU A 397 16.23 6.57 20.70
N GLY A 398 15.32 5.95 21.46
CA GLY A 398 14.05 5.44 20.96
C GLY A 398 12.97 5.44 22.02
#